data_AF-A0A066XQJ2-F1
#
_entry.id   AF-A0A066XQJ2-F1
#
_cell.length_a   1.000
_cell.length_b   1.000
_cell.length_c   1.000
_cell.angle_alpha   90.00
_cell.angle_beta   90.00
_cell.angle_gamma   90.00
#
_symmetry.space_group_name_H-M   'P 1'
#
loop_
_entity.id
_entity.type
_entity.pdbx_description
1 polymer ?
#
loop_
_entity_poly.entity_id
_entity_poly.type
_entity_poly.pdbx_seq_one_letter_code
_entity_poly.pdbx_strand_id
1 'polypeptide(L)'
;MAAKKAVAKKSTTVGKTPARKSTAKKSTAKKSTTKKTTARKTTAKKATAVPRDTTAHDLSAALRNDEVPTDPRVLADFGFDRCFSGPDRAHLSMVYAALMIDLGVRPNELNKWLLAADGDGDGASVSSDNVSNSSSSTGGRRGLKRVGDRIRARFAARADRLRPGPHLAWFRDHQYVWDDADASGRARARAAARRMVKENIASLRKKVKKGERDEVFDWWS
;
A
#
# COMPACT_ATOMS: atom_id res chain seq x y z
N MET A 1 -35.70 -44.01 35.17
CA MET A 1 -36.36 -44.82 34.12
C MET A 1 -36.19 -44.07 32.81
N ALA A 2 -35.33 -44.57 31.91
CA ALA A 2 -35.71 -45.38 30.74
C ALA A 2 -36.43 -44.52 29.66
N ALA A 3 -36.10 -44.51 28.37
CA ALA A 3 -35.12 -45.25 27.57
C ALA A 3 -35.03 -44.63 26.15
N LYS A 4 -33.83 -44.73 25.56
CA LYS A 4 -33.48 -45.18 24.19
C LYS A 4 -34.28 -44.70 22.96
N LYS A 5 -33.53 -44.16 21.97
CA LYS A 5 -33.26 -44.69 20.59
C LYS A 5 -32.88 -43.53 19.65
N ALA A 6 -32.26 -43.66 18.48
CA ALA A 6 -31.12 -44.39 17.91
C ALA A 6 -31.17 -44.15 16.37
N VAL A 7 -30.00 -44.15 15.69
CA VAL A 7 -29.80 -44.42 14.23
C VAL A 7 -30.13 -43.22 13.29
N ALA A 8 -29.31 -42.79 12.31
CA ALA A 8 -28.65 -43.57 11.25
C ALA A 8 -27.35 -42.96 10.70
N LYS A 9 -26.48 -43.86 10.25
CA LYS A 9 -25.25 -43.67 9.46
C LYS A 9 -25.58 -43.29 8.01
N LYS A 10 -24.76 -42.47 7.36
CA LYS A 10 -24.55 -42.55 5.91
C LYS A 10 -23.08 -42.37 5.55
N SER A 11 -22.53 -43.47 5.05
CA SER A 11 -21.22 -43.67 4.43
C SER A 11 -21.24 -43.21 2.98
N THR A 12 -20.25 -42.42 2.56
CA THR A 12 -19.96 -42.22 1.13
C THR A 12 -18.46 -42.31 0.87
N THR A 13 -18.10 -43.51 0.41
CA THR A 13 -17.17 -43.88 -0.67
C THR A 13 -15.90 -43.04 -0.91
N VAL A 14 -14.77 -43.67 -0.58
CA VAL A 14 -13.39 -43.33 -0.95
C VAL A 14 -13.21 -43.53 -2.47
N GLY A 15 -12.97 -42.44 -3.20
CA GLY A 15 -12.48 -42.46 -4.58
C GLY A 15 -10.95 -42.53 -4.61
N LYS A 16 -10.42 -43.69 -5.02
CA LYS A 16 -8.98 -43.97 -5.13
C LYS A 16 -8.50 -43.53 -6.52
N THR A 17 -7.77 -42.42 -6.62
CA THR A 17 -7.14 -41.98 -7.88
C THR A 17 -5.78 -42.67 -8.07
N PRO A 18 -5.46 -43.18 -9.28
CA PRO A 18 -4.16 -43.77 -9.56
C PRO A 18 -3.06 -42.70 -9.68
N ALA A 19 -1.97 -42.91 -8.96
CA ALA A 19 -0.77 -42.07 -8.95
C ALA A 19 -0.10 -42.04 -10.34
N ARG A 20 -0.07 -40.86 -10.95
CA ARG A 20 0.65 -40.61 -12.21
C ARG A 20 2.13 -40.41 -11.92
N LYS A 21 2.94 -41.38 -12.34
CA LYS A 21 4.41 -41.40 -12.25
C LYS A 21 4.99 -40.37 -13.22
N SER A 22 5.48 -39.23 -12.71
CA SER A 22 6.17 -38.21 -13.52
C SER A 22 7.64 -38.59 -13.70
N THR A 23 8.02 -38.94 -14.92
CA THR A 23 9.42 -39.13 -15.34
C THR A 23 10.13 -37.79 -15.45
N ALA A 24 11.26 -37.66 -14.74
CA ALA A 24 12.12 -36.49 -14.77
C ALA A 24 12.76 -36.32 -16.16
N LYS A 25 12.47 -35.20 -16.84
CA LYS A 25 13.15 -34.81 -18.08
C LYS A 25 14.47 -34.11 -17.73
N LYS A 26 15.57 -34.77 -18.07
CA LYS A 26 16.95 -34.27 -18.08
C LYS A 26 17.03 -33.05 -19.02
N SER A 27 17.21 -31.86 -18.47
CA SER A 27 17.46 -30.64 -19.23
C SER A 27 18.94 -30.56 -19.63
N THR A 28 19.21 -30.78 -20.91
CA THR A 28 20.51 -30.50 -21.53
C THR A 28 20.69 -28.98 -21.69
N ALA A 29 21.81 -28.48 -21.16
CA ALA A 29 22.21 -27.08 -21.24
C ALA A 29 22.35 -26.61 -22.70
N LYS A 30 21.56 -25.63 -23.12
CA LYS A 30 21.72 -24.96 -24.41
C LYS A 30 22.68 -23.78 -24.25
N LYS A 31 23.82 -23.92 -24.90
CA LYS A 31 24.88 -22.95 -25.16
C LYS A 31 24.27 -21.62 -25.67
N SER A 32 24.50 -20.54 -24.93
CA SER A 32 24.10 -19.18 -25.30
C SER A 32 25.05 -18.60 -26.35
N THR A 33 24.62 -18.55 -27.60
CA THR A 33 25.30 -17.79 -28.66
C THR A 33 24.85 -16.33 -28.61
N THR A 34 25.81 -15.45 -28.38
CA THR A 34 25.69 -13.99 -28.34
C THR A 34 25.18 -13.47 -29.68
N LYS A 35 23.91 -13.02 -29.73
CA LYS A 35 23.38 -12.31 -30.90
C LYS A 35 23.80 -10.84 -30.82
N LYS A 36 24.67 -10.47 -31.76
CA LYS A 36 25.07 -9.11 -32.12
C LYS A 36 23.82 -8.28 -32.48
N THR A 37 23.42 -7.37 -31.59
CA THR A 37 22.33 -6.42 -31.81
C THR A 37 22.83 -5.27 -32.67
N THR A 38 22.38 -5.22 -33.92
CA THR A 38 22.53 -4.05 -34.79
C THR A 38 21.66 -2.92 -34.24
N ALA A 39 22.28 -1.78 -33.95
CA ALA A 39 21.65 -0.58 -33.42
C ALA A 39 20.53 -0.10 -34.36
N ARG A 40 19.28 -0.27 -33.91
CA ARG A 40 18.11 0.28 -34.58
C ARG A 40 18.02 1.76 -34.22
N LYS A 41 18.41 2.61 -35.18
CA LYS A 41 18.28 4.07 -35.12
C LYS A 41 16.80 4.44 -34.97
N THR A 42 16.35 4.62 -33.73
CA THR A 42 15.05 5.22 -33.43
C THR A 42 15.17 6.71 -33.67
N THR A 43 14.51 7.22 -34.70
CA THR A 43 14.22 8.63 -34.86
C THR A 43 13.38 9.06 -33.66
N ALA A 44 14.01 9.77 -32.73
CA ALA A 44 13.36 10.36 -31.57
C ALA A 44 12.30 11.34 -32.07
N LYS A 45 11.03 10.94 -31.97
CA LYS A 45 9.91 11.87 -32.06
C LYS A 45 10.11 12.92 -30.99
N LYS A 46 10.20 14.17 -31.45
CA LYS A 46 10.12 15.42 -30.68
C LYS A 46 9.20 15.24 -29.47
N ALA A 47 9.80 15.01 -28.31
CA ALA A 47 9.10 15.11 -27.04
C ALA A 47 8.76 16.59 -26.88
N THR A 48 7.50 16.94 -27.14
CA THR A 48 6.88 18.10 -26.50
C THR A 48 7.23 17.97 -25.02
N ALA A 49 7.94 18.94 -24.46
CA ALA A 49 8.34 18.94 -23.07
C ALA A 49 7.08 18.89 -22.20
N VAL A 50 6.65 17.67 -21.85
CA VAL A 50 5.60 17.44 -20.85
C VAL A 50 6.20 17.94 -19.54
N PRO A 51 5.54 18.87 -18.83
CA PRO A 51 6.07 19.43 -17.60
C PRO A 51 6.33 18.29 -16.63
N ARG A 52 7.60 18.16 -16.20
CA ARG A 52 8.16 17.15 -15.29
C ARG A 52 7.07 16.39 -14.54
N ASP A 53 6.82 15.13 -14.91
CA ASP A 53 5.91 14.25 -14.18
C ASP A 53 6.36 14.24 -12.72
N THR A 54 5.53 14.80 -11.86
CA THR A 54 5.78 14.83 -10.42
C THR A 54 5.37 13.49 -9.83
N THR A 55 5.92 13.11 -8.68
CA THR A 55 5.54 11.85 -8.02
C THR A 55 4.04 11.79 -7.69
N ALA A 56 3.38 12.94 -7.51
CA ALA A 56 1.93 13.03 -7.38
C ALA A 56 1.17 12.62 -8.65
N HIS A 57 1.73 12.88 -9.83
CA HIS A 57 1.15 12.48 -11.11
C HIS A 57 1.22 10.97 -11.30
N ASP A 58 2.36 10.35 -10.95
CA ASP A 58 2.51 8.89 -10.98
C ASP A 58 1.54 8.21 -9.99
N LEU A 59 1.41 8.76 -8.79
CA LEU A 59 0.39 8.33 -7.82
C LEU A 59 -1.02 8.41 -8.43
N SER A 60 -1.37 9.54 -9.03
CA SER A 60 -2.69 9.70 -9.66
C SER A 60 -2.93 8.73 -10.81
N ALA A 61 -1.90 8.38 -11.58
CA ALA A 61 -2.01 7.40 -12.66
C ALA A 61 -2.29 5.99 -12.12
N ALA A 62 -1.54 5.57 -11.09
CA ALA A 62 -1.75 4.28 -10.42
C ALA A 62 -3.17 4.16 -9.81
N LEU A 63 -3.62 5.20 -9.11
CA LEU A 63 -4.94 5.22 -8.48
C LEU A 63 -6.10 5.14 -9.48
N ARG A 64 -5.94 5.64 -10.71
CA ARG A 64 -6.96 5.53 -11.77
C ARG A 64 -7.08 4.13 -12.34
N ASN A 65 -6.04 3.31 -12.19
CA ASN A 65 -6.03 1.92 -12.62
C ASN A 65 -6.36 0.96 -11.46
N ASP A 66 -6.76 1.48 -10.29
CA ASP A 66 -6.95 0.72 -9.04
C ASP A 66 -5.69 -0.08 -8.62
N GLU A 67 -4.51 0.38 -9.04
CA GLU A 67 -3.23 -0.27 -8.73
C GLU A 67 -2.54 0.38 -7.52
N VAL A 68 -1.86 -0.44 -6.72
CA VAL A 68 -1.02 0.06 -5.63
C VAL A 68 0.28 0.60 -6.23
N PRO A 69 0.68 1.86 -5.93
CA PRO A 69 1.93 2.41 -6.44
C PRO A 69 3.14 1.54 -6.11
N THR A 70 3.98 1.27 -7.11
CA THR A 70 5.19 0.45 -6.97
C THR A 70 6.48 1.25 -7.03
N ASP A 71 6.44 2.50 -7.54
CA ASP A 71 7.61 3.35 -7.65
C ASP A 71 8.16 3.73 -6.25
N PRO A 72 9.43 3.43 -5.94
CA PRO A 72 10.04 3.76 -4.64
C PRO A 72 9.97 5.25 -4.27
N ARG A 73 9.98 6.16 -5.25
CA ARG A 73 9.89 7.61 -5.00
C ARG A 73 8.50 7.98 -4.50
N VAL A 74 7.46 7.51 -5.19
CA VAL A 74 6.07 7.69 -4.79
C VAL A 74 5.83 7.06 -3.41
N LEU A 75 6.41 5.88 -3.17
CA LEU A 75 6.27 5.19 -1.89
C LEU A 75 6.83 6.01 -0.72
N ALA A 76 7.99 6.64 -0.89
CA ALA A 76 8.62 7.46 0.13
C ALA A 76 7.92 8.82 0.31
N ASP A 77 7.56 9.48 -0.78
CA ASP A 77 6.99 10.83 -0.77
C ASP A 77 5.58 10.88 -0.16
N PHE A 78 4.80 9.80 -0.29
CA PHE A 78 3.43 9.72 0.19
C PHE A 78 3.25 8.78 1.40
N GLY A 79 4.36 8.28 1.97
CA GLY A 79 4.33 7.51 3.21
C GLY A 79 3.86 6.06 3.07
N PHE A 80 3.78 5.50 1.86
CA PHE A 80 3.47 4.07 1.68
C PHE A 80 4.59 3.17 2.23
N ASP A 81 5.81 3.68 2.30
CA ASP A 81 6.94 3.02 2.97
C ASP A 81 6.72 2.82 4.48
N ARG A 82 5.86 3.66 5.10
CA ARG A 82 5.50 3.59 6.52
C ARG A 82 4.36 2.62 6.82
N CYS A 83 3.65 2.12 5.81
CA CYS A 83 2.62 1.11 5.99
C CYS A 83 3.24 -0.26 6.31
N PHE A 84 2.71 -0.95 7.32
CA PHE A 84 3.26 -2.22 7.80
C PHE A 84 2.71 -3.45 7.08
N SER A 85 1.59 -3.31 6.38
CA SER A 85 0.91 -4.41 5.72
C SER A 85 0.38 -4.02 4.33
N GLY A 86 0.11 -5.02 3.49
CA GLY A 86 -0.56 -4.82 2.20
C GLY A 86 -1.92 -4.14 2.34
N PRO A 87 -2.80 -4.58 3.25
CA PRO A 87 -4.06 -3.90 3.54
C PRO A 87 -3.90 -2.43 3.93
N ASP A 88 -2.89 -2.07 4.73
CA ASP A 88 -2.63 -0.67 5.07
C ASP A 88 -2.27 0.17 3.85
N ARG A 89 -1.49 -0.38 2.91
CA ARG A 89 -1.18 0.30 1.64
C ARG A 89 -2.43 0.48 0.78
N ALA A 90 -3.32 -0.51 0.73
CA ALA A 90 -4.58 -0.39 0.01
C ALA A 90 -5.48 0.69 0.62
N HIS A 91 -5.62 0.74 1.95
CA HIS A 91 -6.37 1.82 2.62
C HIS A 91 -5.75 3.20 2.36
N LEU A 92 -4.42 3.30 2.40
CA LEU A 92 -3.72 4.54 2.05
C LEU A 92 -4.01 4.97 0.60
N SER A 93 -3.97 4.04 -0.35
CA SER A 93 -4.38 4.30 -1.74
C SER A 93 -5.81 4.81 -1.82
N MET A 94 -6.76 4.20 -1.10
CA MET A 94 -8.15 4.66 -1.07
C MET A 94 -8.31 6.08 -0.51
N VAL A 95 -7.53 6.45 0.52
CA VAL A 95 -7.53 7.81 1.07
C VAL A 95 -7.07 8.82 0.01
N TYR A 96 -6.01 8.52 -0.72
CA TYR A 96 -5.54 9.38 -1.81
C TYR A 96 -6.50 9.41 -3.00
N ALA A 97 -7.14 8.28 -3.32
CA ALA A 97 -8.17 8.22 -4.36
C ALA A 97 -9.37 9.11 -4.01
N ALA A 98 -9.90 9.02 -2.79
CA ALA A 98 -10.98 9.87 -2.31
C ALA A 98 -10.59 11.36 -2.35
N LEU A 99 -9.33 11.68 -2.01
CA LEU A 99 -8.81 13.04 -2.08
C LEU A 99 -8.78 13.58 -3.52
N MET A 100 -8.33 12.78 -4.50
CA MET A 100 -8.20 13.26 -5.88
C MET A 100 -9.51 13.20 -6.67
N ILE A 101 -10.31 12.15 -6.47
CA ILE A 101 -11.52 11.87 -7.22
C ILE A 101 -12.71 12.61 -6.60
N ASP A 102 -12.99 12.37 -5.31
CA ASP A 102 -14.20 12.90 -4.66
C ASP A 102 -14.02 14.37 -4.22
N LEU A 103 -12.83 14.70 -3.70
CA LEU A 103 -12.52 16.06 -3.25
C LEU A 103 -11.93 16.94 -4.37
N GLY A 104 -11.56 16.36 -5.51
CA GLY A 104 -11.08 17.08 -6.69
C GLY A 104 -9.69 17.71 -6.50
N VAL A 105 -8.88 17.23 -5.55
CA VAL A 105 -7.52 17.74 -5.33
C VAL A 105 -6.65 17.34 -6.50
N ARG A 106 -6.07 18.33 -7.19
CA ARG A 106 -5.23 18.07 -8.37
C ARG A 106 -3.86 17.53 -7.93
N PRO A 107 -3.21 16.65 -8.72
CA PRO A 107 -1.86 16.15 -8.42
C PRO A 107 -0.83 17.26 -8.16
N ASN A 108 -0.91 18.35 -8.93
CA ASN A 108 -0.05 19.52 -8.73
C ASN A 108 -0.25 20.20 -7.38
N GLU A 109 -1.47 20.22 -6.86
CA GLU A 109 -1.77 20.79 -5.53
C GLU A 109 -1.19 19.90 -4.43
N LEU A 110 -1.34 18.59 -4.58
CA LEU A 110 -0.76 17.62 -3.65
C LEU A 110 0.78 17.72 -3.64
N ASN A 111 1.41 17.83 -4.82
CA ASN A 111 2.86 18.05 -4.92
C ASN A 111 3.29 19.39 -4.30
N LYS A 112 2.47 20.44 -4.43
CA LYS A 112 2.72 21.71 -3.73
C LYS A 112 2.69 21.54 -2.21
N TRP A 113 1.78 20.73 -1.65
CA TRP A 113 1.77 20.48 -0.20
C TRP A 113 3.02 19.75 0.28
N LEU A 114 3.58 18.86 -0.56
CA LEU A 114 4.82 18.16 -0.27
C LEU A 114 6.04 19.10 -0.31
N LEU A 115 6.09 19.99 -1.32
CA LEU A 115 7.21 20.90 -1.56
C LEU A 115 7.14 22.21 -0.79
N ALA A 116 5.99 22.59 -0.24
CA ALA A 116 5.84 23.81 0.55
C ALA A 116 6.77 23.74 1.77
N ALA A 117 7.91 24.44 1.65
CA ALA A 117 8.78 24.74 2.77
C ALA A 117 8.02 25.63 3.77
N ASP A 118 8.42 25.61 5.02
CA ASP A 118 7.83 26.33 6.16
C ASP A 118 7.66 27.86 5.99
N GLY A 119 7.95 28.45 4.81
CA GLY A 119 8.20 29.88 4.63
C GLY A 119 7.16 30.72 3.89
N ASP A 120 6.05 30.16 3.39
CA ASP A 120 5.01 30.93 2.65
C ASP A 120 3.65 30.90 3.37
N GLY A 121 3.68 31.11 4.68
CA GLY A 121 2.50 31.47 5.45
C GLY A 121 2.37 32.98 5.49
N ASP A 122 1.32 33.51 4.86
CA ASP A 122 0.76 34.85 5.04
C ASP A 122 1.01 35.39 6.46
N GLY A 123 1.55 36.61 6.52
CA GLY A 123 2.07 37.25 7.71
C GLY A 123 1.10 37.33 8.88
N ALA A 124 1.21 36.38 9.80
CA ALA A 124 0.83 36.54 11.19
C ALA A 124 2.10 36.40 12.03
N SER A 125 2.78 37.54 12.21
CA SER A 125 3.94 37.67 13.10
C SER A 125 3.53 37.26 14.51
N VAL A 126 4.00 36.09 14.97
CA VAL A 126 4.03 35.77 16.39
C VAL A 126 5.47 35.44 16.73
N SER A 127 6.00 36.22 17.67
CA SER A 127 7.40 36.31 18.07
C SER A 127 8.10 34.99 18.27
N SER A 128 9.33 34.98 17.76
CA SER A 128 10.45 34.12 18.13
C SER A 128 10.57 33.95 19.63
N ASP A 129 10.78 32.71 20.08
CA ASP A 129 11.95 32.31 20.86
C ASP A 129 11.84 30.81 21.15
N ASN A 130 12.56 29.98 20.38
CA ASN A 130 13.41 28.90 20.90
C ASN A 130 14.07 28.13 19.73
N VAL A 131 15.31 28.51 19.41
CA VAL A 131 16.15 27.83 18.41
C VAL A 131 16.82 26.62 19.06
N SER A 132 16.31 25.43 18.79
CA SER A 132 17.07 24.19 18.91
C SER A 132 17.40 23.68 17.51
N ASN A 133 18.57 24.07 17.03
CA ASN A 133 19.14 23.71 15.73
C ASN A 133 19.47 22.22 15.69
N SER A 134 18.55 21.40 15.17
CA SER A 134 18.80 20.01 14.80
C SER A 134 18.81 19.88 13.27
N SER A 135 19.94 20.25 12.67
CA SER A 135 20.25 20.00 11.26
C SER A 135 20.55 18.52 11.04
N SER A 136 19.50 17.71 10.90
CA SER A 136 19.61 16.38 10.30
C SER A 136 18.75 16.34 9.04
N SER A 137 19.06 15.42 8.13
CA SER A 137 18.53 15.28 6.77
C SER A 137 17.02 14.91 6.69
N THR A 138 16.21 15.49 7.56
CA THR A 138 14.77 15.29 7.77
C THR A 138 13.91 16.09 6.80
N GLY A 139 14.52 16.81 5.83
CA GLY A 139 13.83 17.74 4.93
C GLY A 139 12.62 17.12 4.21
N GLY A 140 12.74 15.87 3.75
CA GLY A 140 11.62 15.15 3.13
C GLY A 140 10.53 14.70 4.11
N ARG A 141 10.86 14.47 5.39
CA ARG A 141 9.91 13.93 6.38
C ARG A 141 8.98 15.00 6.96
N ARG A 142 9.43 16.26 7.04
CA ARG A 142 8.60 17.38 7.51
C ARG A 142 7.45 17.70 6.55
N GLY A 143 7.64 17.48 5.24
CA GLY A 143 6.59 17.69 4.23
C GLY A 143 5.39 16.77 4.44
N LEU A 144 5.62 15.51 4.83
CA LEU A 144 4.56 14.52 4.93
C LEU A 144 3.54 14.83 6.05
N LYS A 145 3.98 15.39 7.17
CA LYS A 145 3.07 15.81 8.24
C LYS A 145 2.09 16.88 7.76
N ARG A 146 2.59 17.87 7.03
CA ARG A 146 1.73 18.91 6.42
C ARG A 146 0.74 18.32 5.43
N VAL A 147 1.18 17.36 4.62
CA VAL A 147 0.28 16.65 3.71
C VAL A 147 -0.86 16.01 4.52
N GLY A 148 -0.55 15.32 5.62
CA GLY A 148 -1.57 14.77 6.53
C GLY A 148 -2.51 15.83 7.11
N ASP A 149 -1.99 16.97 7.56
CA ASP A 149 -2.77 18.09 8.10
C ASP A 149 -3.70 18.71 7.02
N ARG A 150 -3.19 18.89 5.79
CA ARG A 150 -3.98 19.39 4.64
C ARG A 150 -5.05 18.40 4.21
N ILE A 151 -4.75 17.12 4.17
CA ILE A 151 -5.71 16.05 3.90
C ILE A 151 -6.84 16.11 4.94
N ARG A 152 -6.49 16.20 6.23
CA ARG A 152 -7.48 16.32 7.32
C ARG A 152 -8.35 17.56 7.16
N ALA A 153 -7.76 18.71 6.87
CA ALA A 153 -8.49 19.95 6.64
C ALA A 153 -9.45 19.82 5.45
N ARG A 154 -9.04 19.18 4.35
CA ARG A 154 -9.90 18.94 3.17
C ARG A 154 -11.07 18.00 3.49
N PHE A 155 -10.82 16.92 4.22
CA PHE A 155 -11.89 16.02 4.66
C PHE A 155 -12.88 16.72 5.61
N ALA A 156 -12.39 17.53 6.53
CA ALA A 156 -13.25 18.30 7.44
C ALA A 156 -14.10 19.34 6.70
N ALA A 157 -13.50 20.05 5.73
CA ALA A 157 -14.19 21.09 4.93
C ALA A 157 -15.26 20.53 3.98
N ARG A 158 -15.26 19.23 3.71
CA ARG A 158 -16.25 18.55 2.85
C ARG A 158 -16.87 17.32 3.53
N ALA A 159 -16.98 17.35 4.86
CA ALA A 159 -17.57 16.27 5.63
C ALA A 159 -19.05 16.03 5.29
N ASP A 160 -19.74 17.03 4.73
CA ASP A 160 -21.11 16.97 4.23
C ASP A 160 -21.25 16.13 2.94
N ARG A 161 -20.24 16.15 2.07
CA ARG A 161 -20.26 15.46 0.77
C ARG A 161 -19.74 14.03 0.84
N LEU A 162 -18.83 13.77 1.77
CA LEU A 162 -18.22 12.45 1.91
C LEU A 162 -19.01 11.64 2.93
N ARG A 163 -19.51 10.48 2.49
CA ARG A 163 -19.98 9.49 3.47
C ARG A 163 -18.78 9.06 4.33
N PRO A 164 -18.91 9.03 5.66
CA PRO A 164 -17.87 8.49 6.54
C PRO A 164 -17.57 7.04 6.14
N GLY A 165 -16.52 6.85 5.35
CA GLY A 165 -16.10 5.57 4.85
C GLY A 165 -15.08 4.90 5.77
N PRO A 166 -14.88 3.57 5.64
CA PRO A 166 -13.88 2.84 6.41
C PRO A 166 -12.46 3.41 6.22
N HIS A 167 -12.16 3.97 5.04
CA HIS A 167 -10.86 4.60 4.76
C HIS A 167 -10.64 5.91 5.54
N LEU A 168 -11.70 6.67 5.87
CA LEU A 168 -11.57 7.89 6.67
C LEU A 168 -11.36 7.56 8.16
N ALA A 169 -12.04 6.53 8.65
CA ALA A 169 -11.78 5.99 9.99
C ALA A 169 -10.33 5.48 10.08
N TRP A 170 -9.90 4.68 9.10
CA TRP A 170 -8.52 4.22 8.99
C TRP A 170 -7.52 5.39 8.96
N PHE A 171 -7.77 6.43 8.15
CA PHE A 171 -6.93 7.63 8.12
C PHE A 171 -6.75 8.22 9.52
N ARG A 172 -7.85 8.43 10.27
CA ARG A 172 -7.81 9.01 11.62
C ARG A 172 -7.02 8.16 12.61
N ASP A 173 -7.05 6.84 12.47
CA ASP A 173 -6.34 5.92 13.36
C ASP A 173 -4.86 5.72 12.98
N HIS A 174 -4.48 6.00 11.73
CA HIS A 174 -3.15 5.74 11.17
C HIS A 174 -2.36 7.02 10.92
N GLN A 175 -2.48 8.01 11.82
CA GLN A 175 -1.80 9.30 11.68
C GLN A 175 -0.27 9.19 11.70
N TYR A 176 0.28 8.13 12.32
CA TYR A 176 1.71 7.83 12.30
C TYR A 176 2.33 7.70 10.89
N VAL A 177 1.52 7.49 9.85
CA VAL A 177 1.97 7.51 8.46
C VAL A 177 2.47 8.91 8.11
N TRP A 178 1.73 9.96 8.48
CA TRP A 178 2.09 11.34 8.17
C TRP A 178 2.86 12.03 9.29
N ASP A 179 2.66 11.61 10.55
CA ASP A 179 3.30 12.21 11.72
C ASP A 179 4.30 11.25 12.37
N ASP A 180 5.60 11.60 12.29
CA ASP A 180 6.65 10.82 12.96
C ASP A 180 6.57 10.91 14.50
N ALA A 181 5.90 11.93 15.04
CA ALA A 181 5.73 12.08 16.49
C ALA A 181 4.70 11.11 17.08
N ASP A 182 3.82 10.52 16.25
CA ASP A 182 2.82 9.53 16.70
C ASP A 182 3.45 8.13 16.86
N ALA A 183 4.39 8.03 17.82
CA ALA A 183 5.06 6.79 18.17
C ALA A 183 4.06 5.73 18.69
N SER A 184 3.01 6.16 19.38
CA SER A 184 1.96 5.29 19.92
C SER A 184 1.10 4.67 18.82
N GLY A 185 0.67 5.44 17.82
CA GLY A 185 -0.01 4.92 16.63
C GLY A 185 0.85 3.93 15.87
N ARG A 186 2.13 4.26 15.67
CA ARG A 186 3.09 3.35 15.02
C ARG A 186 3.25 2.03 15.77
N ALA A 187 3.36 2.07 17.09
CA ALA A 187 3.49 0.88 17.92
C ALA A 187 2.23 -0.01 17.83
N ARG A 188 1.04 0.59 17.85
CA ARG A 188 -0.24 -0.12 17.69
C ARG A 188 -0.34 -0.79 16.31
N ALA A 189 -0.05 -0.06 15.24
CA ALA A 189 -0.11 -0.59 13.89
C ALA A 189 0.90 -1.72 13.67
N ARG A 190 2.13 -1.59 14.19
CA ARG A 190 3.14 -2.66 14.16
C ARG A 190 2.68 -3.90 14.91
N ALA A 191 2.03 -3.73 16.07
CA ALA A 191 1.49 -4.85 16.85
C ALA A 191 0.34 -5.54 16.10
N ALA A 192 -0.55 -4.78 15.46
CA ALA A 192 -1.64 -5.31 14.64
C ALA A 192 -1.10 -6.12 13.44
N ALA A 193 -0.14 -5.56 12.69
CA ALA A 193 0.49 -6.25 11.57
C ALA A 193 1.16 -7.57 12.00
N ARG A 194 1.85 -7.57 13.15
CA ARG A 194 2.45 -8.80 13.72
C ARG A 194 1.41 -9.85 14.09
N ARG A 195 0.25 -9.44 14.62
CA ARG A 195 -0.86 -10.36 14.92
C ARG A 195 -1.40 -11.01 13.64
N MET A 196 -1.64 -10.22 12.59
CA MET A 196 -2.09 -10.74 11.30
C MET A 196 -1.11 -11.75 10.70
N VAL A 197 0.19 -11.45 10.68
CA VAL A 197 1.20 -12.39 10.18
C VAL A 197 1.20 -13.69 10.99
N LYS A 198 1.11 -13.59 12.32
CA LYS A 198 1.06 -14.75 13.21
C LYS A 198 -0.19 -15.62 12.95
N GLU A 199 -1.35 -15.00 12.78
CA GLU A 199 -2.60 -15.68 12.47
C GLU A 199 -2.57 -16.34 11.10
N ASN A 200 -2.04 -15.66 10.08
CA ASN A 200 -1.86 -16.23 8.75
C ASN A 200 -0.94 -17.46 8.78
N ILE A 201 0.20 -17.38 9.47
CA ILE A 201 1.10 -18.53 9.66
C ILE A 201 0.39 -19.67 10.42
N ALA A 202 -0.40 -19.36 11.45
CA ALA A 202 -1.14 -20.36 12.20
C ALA A 202 -2.22 -21.05 11.33
N SER A 203 -2.93 -20.29 10.50
CA SER A 203 -3.92 -20.79 9.54
C SER A 203 -3.27 -21.67 8.48
N LEU A 204 -2.12 -21.27 7.93
CA LEU A 204 -1.35 -22.09 7.00
C LEU A 204 -0.90 -23.41 7.66
N ARG A 205 -0.40 -23.36 8.89
CA ARG A 205 -0.03 -24.57 9.65
C ARG A 205 -1.22 -25.50 9.88
N LYS A 206 -2.42 -24.96 10.14
CA LYS A 206 -3.65 -25.76 10.27
C LYS A 206 -4.05 -26.43 8.95
N LYS A 207 -4.01 -25.69 7.83
CA LYS A 207 -4.28 -26.24 6.48
C LYS A 207 -3.33 -27.38 6.12
N VAL A 208 -2.02 -27.19 6.36
CA VAL A 208 -1.00 -28.22 6.13
C VAL A 208 -1.26 -29.48 6.96
N LYS A 209 -1.64 -29.34 8.25
CA LYS A 209 -1.99 -30.49 9.10
C LYS A 209 -3.25 -31.23 8.65
N LYS A 210 -4.21 -30.52 8.05
CA LYS A 210 -5.47 -31.09 7.54
C LYS A 210 -5.29 -31.86 6.23
N GLY A 211 -4.11 -31.79 5.61
CA GLY A 211 -3.86 -32.44 4.32
C GLY A 211 -4.48 -31.70 3.13
N GLU A 212 -5.02 -30.49 3.33
CA GLU A 212 -5.38 -29.56 2.25
C GLU A 212 -4.07 -29.00 1.66
N ARG A 213 -3.43 -29.78 0.78
CA ARG A 213 -2.13 -29.45 0.18
C ARG A 213 -2.23 -28.98 -1.27
N ASP A 214 -3.43 -28.76 -1.80
CA ASP A 214 -3.63 -28.66 -3.26
C ASP A 214 -4.12 -27.31 -3.80
N GLU A 215 -4.24 -26.26 -2.99
CA GLU A 215 -4.43 -24.91 -3.55
C GLU A 215 -3.27 -24.01 -3.17
N VAL A 216 -2.35 -23.88 -4.13
CA VAL A 216 -1.35 -22.82 -4.21
C VAL A 216 -2.10 -21.52 -4.02
N PHE A 217 -1.95 -20.96 -2.84
CA PHE A 217 -2.67 -19.78 -2.38
C PHE A 217 -2.23 -18.59 -3.23
N ASP A 218 -3.06 -18.19 -4.19
CA ASP A 218 -2.81 -17.02 -5.02
C ASP A 218 -3.03 -15.78 -4.15
N TRP A 219 -1.92 -15.15 -3.74
CA TRP A 219 -1.93 -14.07 -2.75
C TRP A 219 -2.36 -12.72 -3.36
N TRP A 220 -2.75 -12.73 -4.64
CA TRP A 220 -2.96 -11.57 -5.50
C TRP A 220 -4.26 -11.66 -6.36
N SER A 221 -5.29 -12.37 -5.88
CA SER A 221 -6.68 -12.17 -6.35
C SER A 221 -7.52 -11.47 -5.32
#